data_AF-A0A3D1J744-F1
#
_entry.id   AF-A0A3D1J744-F1
#
_cell.length_a   1.000
_cell.length_b   1.000
_cell.length_c   1.000
_cell.angle_alpha   90.00
_cell.angle_beta   90.00
_cell.angle_gamma   90.00
#
_symmetry.space_group_name_H-M   'P 1'
#
loop_
_entity.id
_entity.type
_entity.pdbx_description
1 polymer ?
#
loop_
_entity_poly.entity_id
_entity_poly.type
_entity_poly.pdbx_seq_one_letter_code
_entity_poly.pdbx_strand_id
1 'polypeptide(L)'
;MKKIGIMSMQRIYNYGSFLQAYGLKKLIEEIEVDSKIVFVDYTPGKPLIESENKSNKIIRNFQKLKEYNNVNTNIINKIKFFNHKRLFEKKFYPLLGINSERVSSKGLDTLIIGSDEVFNCVQSNANVGYSTDLFGRNSEAKKVISYAGSFGNTTYTKLVSQNLVKELKDDFSRFESVSVRDRNSLNIVEQLGVKNPHLNIDPVLAYDYMNKEKQIPQNRLFKSKYIIVYGYSGRIQPKENAAIKKFAKNNGFKILCFGGVQDCCDYFRSEE
;
A
#
# COMPACT_ATOMS: atom_id res chain seq x y z
N MET A 1 -0.20 29.96 5.16
CA MET A 1 -0.76 28.60 4.99
C MET A 1 0.41 27.63 4.99
N LYS A 2 0.49 26.72 5.97
CA LYS A 2 1.56 25.69 5.98
C LYS A 2 1.34 24.70 4.84
N LYS A 3 2.41 24.09 4.34
CA LYS A 3 2.34 23.06 3.31
C LYS A 3 2.87 21.73 3.85
N ILE A 4 1.98 20.75 3.98
CA ILE A 4 2.28 19.42 4.51
C ILE A 4 2.26 18.42 3.35
N GLY A 5 3.36 17.69 3.17
CA GLY A 5 3.46 16.62 2.19
C GLY A 5 3.25 15.26 2.82
N ILE A 6 2.57 14.35 2.12
CA ILE A 6 2.47 12.93 2.47
C ILE A 6 3.18 12.12 1.38
N MET A 7 4.19 11.34 1.73
CA MET A 7 4.84 10.39 0.83
C MET A 7 4.53 8.97 1.31
N SER A 8 3.79 8.21 0.52
CA SER A 8 3.35 6.84 0.82
C SER A 8 3.29 6.02 -0.48
N MET A 9 2.52 4.95 -0.50
CA MET A 9 2.28 4.10 -1.67
C MET A 9 1.09 4.60 -2.50
N GLN A 10 0.80 5.91 -2.51
CA GLN A 10 -0.42 6.47 -3.10
C GLN A 10 -0.62 6.19 -4.61
N ARG A 11 0.44 5.83 -5.32
CA ARG A 11 0.42 5.47 -6.74
C ARG A 11 0.55 3.97 -7.02
N ILE A 12 0.54 3.14 -5.97
CA ILE A 12 0.41 1.70 -6.12
C ILE A 12 -1.08 1.37 -6.26
N TYR A 13 -1.45 0.65 -7.32
CA TYR A 13 -2.84 0.24 -7.58
C TYR A 13 -3.28 -0.87 -6.61
N ASN A 14 -3.49 -0.49 -5.36
CA ASN A 14 -3.90 -1.34 -4.26
C ASN A 14 -4.91 -0.56 -3.40
N TYR A 15 -6.06 -1.17 -3.10
CA TYR A 15 -7.10 -0.51 -2.32
C TYR A 15 -6.66 -0.21 -0.89
N GLY A 16 -5.83 -1.06 -0.30
CA GLY A 16 -5.23 -0.85 1.02
C GLY A 16 -4.29 0.37 1.03
N SER A 17 -3.36 0.45 0.07
CA SER A 17 -2.47 1.61 -0.08
C SER A 17 -3.26 2.90 -0.30
N PHE A 18 -4.33 2.87 -1.10
CA PHE A 18 -5.23 4.01 -1.25
C PHE A 18 -5.91 4.40 0.06
N LEU A 19 -6.52 3.45 0.78
CA LEU A 19 -7.22 3.75 2.04
C LEU A 19 -6.24 4.25 3.11
N GLN A 20 -5.00 3.77 3.13
CA GLN A 20 -3.96 4.27 4.03
C GLN A 20 -3.61 5.73 3.74
N ALA A 21 -3.36 6.05 2.48
CA ALA A 21 -3.10 7.41 2.03
C ALA A 21 -4.30 8.34 2.30
N TYR A 22 -5.50 7.90 1.94
CA TYR A 22 -6.74 8.66 2.10
C TYR A 22 -7.05 8.91 3.58
N GLY A 23 -7.05 7.87 4.41
CA GLY A 23 -7.31 7.99 5.84
C GLY A 23 -6.31 8.89 6.54
N LEU A 24 -5.01 8.78 6.19
CA LEU A 24 -3.99 9.65 6.76
C LEU A 24 -4.21 11.11 6.35
N LYS A 25 -4.48 11.38 5.06
CA LYS A 25 -4.83 12.72 4.58
C LYS A 25 -6.01 13.28 5.36
N LYS A 26 -7.07 12.50 5.58
CA LYS A 26 -8.26 12.94 6.32
C LYS A 26 -7.98 13.24 7.78
N LEU A 27 -7.24 12.39 8.47
CA LEU A 27 -6.83 12.65 9.85
C LEU A 27 -6.00 13.94 9.98
N ILE A 28 -5.12 14.23 9.01
CA ILE A 28 -4.34 15.46 9.01
C ILE A 28 -5.20 16.68 8.70
N GLU A 29 -6.10 16.60 7.71
CA GLU A 29 -7.05 17.68 7.37
C GLU A 29 -7.93 18.08 8.57
N GLU A 30 -8.24 17.14 9.47
CA GLU A 30 -8.99 17.42 10.70
C GLU A 30 -8.20 18.19 11.76
N ILE A 31 -6.88 17.98 11.83
CA ILE A 31 -6.01 18.59 12.85
C ILE A 31 -5.41 19.89 12.33
N GLU A 32 -5.07 19.95 11.04
CA GLU A 32 -4.36 21.05 10.39
C GLU A 32 -5.27 21.72 9.35
N VAL A 33 -6.37 22.29 9.82
CA VAL A 33 -7.48 22.85 9.00
C VAL A 33 -7.01 23.92 8.01
N ASP A 34 -6.01 24.73 8.39
CA ASP A 34 -5.45 25.82 7.57
C ASP A 34 -4.17 25.40 6.81
N SER A 35 -3.90 24.11 6.68
CA SER A 35 -2.73 23.60 5.97
C SER A 35 -3.11 23.05 4.60
N LYS A 36 -2.26 23.32 3.61
CA LYS A 36 -2.36 22.69 2.29
C LYS A 36 -1.71 21.32 2.35
N ILE A 37 -2.52 20.27 2.25
CA ILE A 37 -2.06 18.88 2.18
C ILE A 37 -1.81 18.50 0.72
N VAL A 38 -0.62 17.97 0.43
CA VAL A 38 -0.26 17.45 -0.90
C VAL A 38 0.35 16.06 -0.77
N PHE A 39 0.14 15.21 -1.76
CA PHE A 39 0.94 13.98 -1.87
C PHE A 39 2.24 14.25 -2.61
N VAL A 40 3.31 13.64 -2.12
CA VAL A 40 4.67 13.75 -2.65
C VAL A 40 5.09 12.39 -3.16
N ASP A 41 5.72 12.37 -4.31
CA ASP A 41 6.11 11.15 -4.98
C ASP A 41 7.56 10.79 -4.69
N TYR A 42 7.77 9.54 -4.31
CA TYR A 42 9.10 8.95 -4.23
C TYR A 42 9.57 8.50 -5.62
N THR A 43 10.89 8.46 -5.79
CA THR A 43 11.54 7.85 -6.95
C THR A 43 11.82 6.38 -6.66
N PRO A 44 11.31 5.42 -7.47
CA PRO A 44 11.60 4.01 -7.25
C PRO A 44 13.11 3.74 -7.26
N GLY A 45 13.57 3.01 -6.25
CA GLY A 45 14.96 2.58 -6.14
C GLY A 45 15.21 1.23 -6.81
N LYS A 46 16.47 0.81 -6.81
CA LYS A 46 16.84 -0.56 -7.24
C LYS A 46 16.40 -1.56 -6.17
N PRO A 47 15.75 -2.68 -6.53
CA PRO A 47 15.51 -3.77 -5.59
C PRO A 47 16.82 -4.36 -5.04
N LEU A 48 16.86 -4.64 -3.74
CA LEU A 48 18.06 -5.21 -3.08
C LEU A 48 18.14 -6.73 -3.18
N ILE A 49 16.99 -7.40 -3.30
CA ILE A 49 16.94 -8.84 -3.54
C ILE A 49 16.48 -9.09 -4.98
N GLU A 50 17.17 -9.99 -5.67
CA GLU A 50 16.67 -10.57 -6.91
C GLU A 50 15.36 -11.33 -6.62
N SER A 51 14.34 -11.15 -7.47
CA SER A 51 13.20 -12.06 -7.39
C SER A 51 13.72 -13.48 -7.67
N GLU A 52 13.33 -14.47 -6.86
CA GLU A 52 13.68 -15.90 -7.05
C GLU A 52 13.42 -16.40 -8.49
N ASN A 53 12.58 -15.69 -9.25
CA ASN A 53 12.44 -15.83 -10.69
C ASN A 53 13.45 -14.97 -11.47
N LYS A 54 14.65 -15.53 -11.71
CA LYS A 54 15.61 -15.06 -12.75
C LYS A 54 15.00 -15.18 -14.15
N SER A 55 14.15 -14.25 -14.53
CA SER A 55 13.63 -14.27 -15.90
C SER A 55 13.45 -12.86 -16.44
N ASN A 56 13.97 -12.67 -17.66
CA ASN A 56 14.06 -11.41 -18.41
C ASN A 56 12.79 -10.54 -18.28
N LYS A 57 12.91 -9.22 -18.47
CA LYS A 57 11.79 -8.26 -18.48
C LYS A 57 10.58 -8.73 -19.32
N ILE A 58 10.85 -9.49 -20.38
CA ILE A 58 9.87 -10.20 -21.21
C ILE A 58 9.13 -11.28 -20.42
N ILE A 59 9.84 -12.15 -19.69
CA ILE A 59 9.26 -13.23 -18.89
C ILE A 59 8.51 -12.72 -17.65
N ARG A 60 8.89 -11.60 -17.04
CA ARG A 60 8.05 -10.94 -15.99
C ARG A 60 6.69 -10.49 -16.52
N ASN A 61 6.63 -10.00 -17.77
CA ASN A 61 5.36 -9.74 -18.44
C ASN A 61 4.62 -11.05 -18.74
N PHE A 62 5.31 -12.11 -19.18
CA PHE A 62 4.74 -13.45 -19.32
C PHE A 62 4.33 -14.12 -18.00
N GLN A 63 4.92 -13.76 -16.86
CA GLN A 63 4.60 -14.27 -15.52
C GLN A 63 3.39 -13.55 -14.95
N LYS A 64 3.28 -12.22 -15.15
CA LYS A 64 2.02 -11.51 -14.92
C LYS A 64 0.93 -12.06 -15.84
N LEU A 65 1.21 -12.30 -17.12
CA LEU A 65 0.30 -12.98 -18.06
C LEU A 65 0.01 -14.43 -17.67
N LYS A 66 0.95 -15.19 -17.07
CA LYS A 66 0.72 -16.53 -16.52
C LYS A 66 -0.08 -16.48 -15.23
N GLU A 67 0.12 -15.52 -14.35
CA GLU A 67 -0.77 -15.25 -13.21
C GLU A 67 -2.18 -14.86 -13.71
N TYR A 68 -2.30 -14.13 -14.83
CA TYR A 68 -3.59 -13.81 -15.45
C TYR A 68 -4.23 -15.00 -16.17
N ASN A 69 -3.43 -15.90 -16.75
CA ASN A 69 -3.90 -17.02 -17.56
C ASN A 69 -4.11 -18.30 -16.76
N ASN A 70 -3.31 -18.54 -15.71
CA ASN A 70 -3.36 -19.74 -14.87
C ASN A 70 -4.47 -19.66 -13.81
N VAL A 71 -4.97 -18.46 -13.49
CA VAL A 71 -6.15 -18.36 -12.64
C VAL A 71 -7.37 -18.74 -13.47
N ASN A 72 -7.95 -19.89 -13.13
CA ASN A 72 -9.01 -20.53 -13.89
C ASN A 72 -10.35 -19.89 -13.54
N THR A 73 -10.58 -18.69 -14.07
CA THR A 73 -11.85 -17.95 -13.92
C THR A 73 -12.43 -17.57 -15.26
N ASN A 74 -13.73 -17.23 -15.25
CA ASN A 74 -14.46 -16.84 -16.45
C ASN A 74 -13.81 -15.60 -17.13
N ILE A 75 -13.90 -15.56 -18.46
CA ILE A 75 -13.25 -14.56 -19.32
C ILE A 75 -13.68 -13.12 -18.98
N ILE A 76 -14.92 -12.94 -18.54
CA ILE A 76 -15.48 -11.65 -18.09
C ILE A 76 -14.69 -11.09 -16.90
N ASN A 77 -14.33 -11.92 -15.93
CA ASN A 77 -13.56 -11.51 -14.76
C ASN A 77 -12.14 -11.09 -15.14
N LYS A 78 -11.53 -11.75 -16.13
CA LYS A 78 -10.22 -11.37 -16.68
C LYS A 78 -10.26 -10.01 -17.36
N ILE A 79 -11.30 -9.73 -18.17
CA ILE A 79 -11.49 -8.43 -18.83
C ILE A 79 -11.69 -7.32 -17.81
N LYS A 80 -12.53 -7.54 -16.79
CA LYS A 80 -12.77 -6.58 -15.69
C LYS A 80 -11.49 -6.26 -14.93
N PHE A 81 -10.68 -7.27 -14.63
CA PHE A 81 -9.36 -7.06 -14.02
C PHE A 81 -8.40 -6.27 -14.91
N PHE A 82 -8.41 -6.50 -16.23
CA PHE A 82 -7.56 -5.72 -17.13
C PHE A 82 -7.92 -4.23 -17.10
N ASN A 83 -9.21 -3.92 -17.08
CA ASN A 83 -9.70 -2.55 -17.00
C ASN A 83 -9.50 -1.89 -15.63
N HIS A 84 -9.39 -2.68 -14.56
CA HIS A 84 -9.25 -2.19 -13.17
C HIS A 84 -8.15 -1.14 -13.01
N LYS A 85 -6.96 -1.32 -13.60
CA LYS A 85 -5.86 -0.35 -13.43
C LYS A 85 -6.18 1.04 -13.97
N ARG A 86 -6.83 1.08 -15.14
CA ARG A 86 -7.25 2.35 -15.76
C ARG A 86 -8.38 3.01 -14.99
N LEU A 87 -9.29 2.20 -14.44
CA LEU A 87 -10.41 2.69 -13.64
C LEU A 87 -9.94 3.23 -12.28
N PHE A 88 -8.97 2.57 -11.66
CA PHE A 88 -8.40 2.92 -10.36
C PHE A 88 -7.90 4.36 -10.32
N GLU A 89 -7.05 4.75 -11.27
CA GLU A 89 -6.53 6.12 -11.32
C GLU A 89 -7.65 7.14 -11.48
N LYS A 90 -8.57 6.89 -12.42
CA LYS A 90 -9.69 7.79 -12.70
C LYS A 90 -10.59 7.99 -11.48
N LYS A 91 -10.76 6.95 -10.65
CA LYS A 91 -11.65 7.00 -9.48
C LYS A 91 -10.96 7.56 -8.24
N PHE A 92 -9.74 7.10 -7.94
CA PHE A 92 -9.11 7.33 -6.64
C PHE A 92 -8.13 8.50 -6.61
N TYR A 93 -7.46 8.83 -7.72
CA TYR A 93 -6.54 9.96 -7.75
C TYR A 93 -7.23 11.30 -7.43
N PRO A 94 -8.45 11.59 -7.94
CA PRO A 94 -9.17 12.80 -7.57
C PRO A 94 -9.46 12.90 -6.07
N LEU A 95 -9.74 11.77 -5.40
CA LEU A 95 -10.00 11.74 -3.95
C LEU A 95 -8.74 12.08 -3.14
N LEU A 96 -7.57 11.69 -3.64
CA LEU A 96 -6.28 12.08 -3.06
C LEU A 96 -5.86 13.49 -3.46
N GLY A 97 -6.44 14.07 -4.52
CA GLY A 97 -6.02 15.34 -5.09
C GLY A 97 -4.71 15.22 -5.87
N ILE A 98 -4.44 14.05 -6.44
CA ILE A 98 -3.27 13.81 -7.30
C ILE A 98 -3.70 13.68 -8.76
N ASN A 99 -2.76 13.92 -9.66
CA ASN A 99 -2.92 13.73 -11.10
C ASN A 99 -1.71 12.97 -11.64
N SER A 100 -1.51 12.93 -12.96
CA SER A 100 -0.36 12.27 -13.58
C SER A 100 0.99 12.95 -13.28
N GLU A 101 0.99 14.23 -12.91
CA GLU A 101 2.20 14.98 -12.60
C GLU A 101 2.76 14.53 -11.24
N ARG A 102 4.09 14.42 -11.18
CA ARG A 102 4.81 14.01 -9.97
C ARG A 102 5.17 15.25 -9.15
N VAL A 103 4.97 15.16 -7.84
CA VAL A 103 5.23 16.26 -6.90
C VAL A 103 6.46 15.93 -6.06
N SER A 104 7.42 16.86 -5.97
CA SER A 104 8.60 16.72 -5.11
C SER A 104 8.37 17.30 -3.71
N SER A 105 9.32 17.06 -2.80
CA SER A 105 9.27 17.56 -1.42
C SER A 105 9.64 19.03 -1.26
N LYS A 106 9.88 19.75 -2.36
CA LYS A 106 10.35 21.14 -2.34
C LYS A 106 9.32 22.11 -1.75
N GLY A 107 9.80 22.95 -0.83
CA GLY A 107 9.01 24.02 -0.21
C GLY A 107 7.94 23.51 0.76
N LEU A 108 8.11 22.31 1.32
CA LEU A 108 7.24 21.78 2.36
C LEU A 108 7.73 22.22 3.75
N ASP A 109 6.78 22.52 4.63
CA ASP A 109 7.06 22.74 6.05
C ASP A 109 7.29 21.40 6.76
N THR A 110 6.49 20.38 6.41
CA THR A 110 6.62 19.03 6.94
C THR A 110 6.40 18.00 5.84
N LEU A 111 7.29 17.03 5.74
CA LEU A 111 7.07 15.79 5.01
C LEU A 111 6.71 14.68 6.01
N ILE A 112 5.59 14.01 5.75
CA ILE A 112 5.16 12.83 6.48
C ILE A 112 5.42 11.63 5.58
N ILE A 113 6.33 10.75 5.98
CA ILE A 113 6.39 9.41 5.42
C ILE A 113 5.18 8.66 5.98
N GLY A 114 4.23 8.35 5.10
CA GLY A 114 2.91 7.86 5.49
C GLY A 114 2.92 6.41 5.96
N SER A 115 1.72 5.88 6.16
CA SER A 115 1.55 4.46 6.47
C SER A 115 1.76 3.60 5.22
N ASP A 116 1.54 2.28 5.34
CA ASP A 116 1.95 1.22 4.41
C ASP A 116 3.40 0.73 4.63
N GLU A 117 3.85 -0.22 3.81
CA GLU A 117 5.20 -0.79 3.77
C GLU A 117 6.25 0.19 3.20
N VAL A 118 6.18 1.47 3.60
CA VAL A 118 7.07 2.56 3.16
C VAL A 118 8.53 2.32 3.50
N PHE A 119 8.82 1.58 4.58
CA PHE A 119 10.17 1.24 4.98
C PHE A 119 10.61 -0.16 4.53
N ASN A 120 9.83 -0.84 3.68
CA ASN A 120 10.20 -2.13 3.14
C ASN A 120 11.31 -1.97 2.09
N CYS A 121 12.57 -2.01 2.52
CA CYS A 121 13.74 -1.87 1.65
C CYS A 121 14.26 -3.20 1.12
N VAL A 122 13.90 -4.33 1.75
CA VAL A 122 14.34 -5.67 1.38
C VAL A 122 13.25 -6.39 0.59
N GLN A 123 12.92 -5.81 -0.57
CA GLN A 123 11.88 -6.29 -1.46
C GLN A 123 12.34 -6.36 -2.92
N SER A 124 11.61 -7.15 -3.72
CA SER A 124 11.89 -7.37 -5.15
C SER A 124 11.00 -6.53 -6.09
N ASN A 125 10.05 -5.76 -5.55
CA ASN A 125 9.11 -4.96 -6.33
C ASN A 125 9.81 -3.75 -6.97
N ALA A 126 10.02 -3.77 -8.27
CA ALA A 126 10.70 -2.69 -9.02
C ALA A 126 9.92 -1.35 -9.07
N ASN A 127 8.62 -1.33 -8.71
CA ASN A 127 7.85 -0.07 -8.61
C ASN A 127 8.14 0.71 -7.32
N VAL A 128 8.89 0.11 -6.39
CA VAL A 128 9.30 0.73 -5.12
C VAL A 128 10.81 0.57 -4.95
N GLY A 129 11.29 -0.68 -4.96
CA GLY A 129 12.67 -1.06 -4.67
C GLY A 129 13.12 -0.56 -3.30
N TYR A 130 14.41 -0.31 -3.15
CA TYR A 130 14.92 0.46 -2.03
C TYR A 130 14.97 1.95 -2.40
N SER A 131 13.80 2.60 -2.32
CA SER A 131 13.70 4.05 -2.51
C SER A 131 14.17 4.77 -1.26
N THR A 132 15.27 5.52 -1.36
CA THR A 132 15.82 6.31 -0.25
C THR A 132 14.97 7.54 0.08
N ASP A 133 14.11 7.97 -0.84
CA ASP A 133 13.14 9.05 -0.61
C ASP A 133 12.16 8.69 0.51
N LEU A 134 11.76 7.41 0.61
CA LEU A 134 10.88 6.90 1.67
C LEU A 134 11.56 6.88 3.05
N PHE A 135 12.87 7.06 3.12
CA PHE A 135 13.66 7.26 4.35
C PHE A 135 14.05 8.74 4.53
N GLY A 136 13.43 9.64 3.78
CA GLY A 136 13.67 11.09 3.85
C GLY A 136 15.07 11.53 3.40
N ARG A 137 15.85 10.67 2.72
CA ARG A 137 17.28 10.92 2.43
C ARG A 137 17.56 12.20 1.67
N ASN A 138 16.73 12.49 0.68
CA ASN A 138 16.86 13.68 -0.15
C ASN A 138 15.67 14.62 0.00
N SER A 139 15.02 14.59 1.17
CA SER A 139 13.89 15.48 1.41
C SER A 139 14.34 16.94 1.46
N GLU A 140 13.66 17.81 0.73
CA GLU A 140 13.81 19.26 0.78
C GLU A 140 12.79 19.92 1.73
N ALA A 141 12.08 19.13 2.54
CA ALA A 141 11.15 19.63 3.55
C ALA A 141 11.90 20.15 4.78
N LYS A 142 11.34 21.16 5.47
CA LYS A 142 11.95 21.69 6.70
C LYS A 142 11.98 20.65 7.83
N LYS A 143 11.00 19.73 7.85
CA LYS A 143 10.84 18.68 8.85
C LYS A 143 10.43 17.37 8.18
N VAL A 144 10.90 16.25 8.71
CA VAL A 144 10.48 14.91 8.28
C VAL A 144 9.99 14.15 9.50
N ILE A 145 8.80 13.55 9.40
CA ILE A 145 8.23 12.64 10.40
C ILE A 145 7.66 11.40 9.72
N SER A 146 7.35 10.35 10.47
CA SER A 146 6.56 9.22 9.95
C SER A 146 5.25 9.03 10.70
N TYR A 147 4.21 8.61 9.98
CA TYR A 147 2.95 8.14 10.55
C TYR A 147 2.74 6.66 10.26
N ALA A 148 2.77 5.81 11.30
CA ALA A 148 2.39 4.40 11.23
C ALA A 148 3.05 3.64 10.06
N GLY A 149 4.32 3.95 9.75
CA GLY A 149 5.08 3.30 8.68
C GLY A 149 5.43 1.85 9.03
N SER A 150 5.65 1.02 8.01
CA SER A 150 5.98 -0.39 8.20
C SER A 150 7.18 -0.83 7.36
N PHE A 151 8.01 -1.69 7.94
CA PHE A 151 9.08 -2.41 7.25
C PHE A 151 8.56 -3.63 6.47
N GLY A 152 7.28 -3.97 6.59
CA GLY A 152 6.69 -5.13 5.92
C GLY A 152 7.44 -6.42 6.29
N ASN A 153 7.96 -7.13 5.29
CA ASN A 153 8.77 -8.33 5.48
C ASN A 153 10.25 -8.05 5.83
N THR A 154 10.69 -6.79 5.85
CA THR A 154 12.06 -6.45 6.24
C THR A 154 12.21 -6.66 7.75
N THR A 155 13.25 -7.41 8.15
CA THR A 155 13.61 -7.64 9.56
C THR A 155 14.98 -7.02 9.83
N TYR A 156 15.31 -6.77 11.10
CA TYR A 156 16.64 -6.22 11.43
C TYR A 156 17.79 -7.12 10.94
N THR A 157 17.65 -8.44 11.03
CA THR A 157 18.62 -9.40 10.47
C THR A 157 18.84 -9.21 8.97
N LYS A 158 17.77 -8.91 8.21
CA LYS A 158 17.90 -8.60 6.78
C LYS A 158 18.61 -7.26 6.54
N LEU A 159 18.42 -6.27 7.42
CA LEU A 159 19.17 -5.01 7.32
C LEU A 159 20.68 -5.23 7.54
N VAL A 160 21.04 -6.07 8.50
CA VAL A 160 22.43 -6.46 8.76
C VAL A 160 23.02 -7.18 7.55
N SER A 161 22.33 -8.19 7.01
CA SER A 161 22.86 -8.96 5.87
C SER A 161 23.01 -8.14 4.58
N GLN A 162 22.22 -7.08 4.43
CA GLN A 162 22.31 -6.14 3.31
C GLN A 162 23.22 -4.94 3.59
N ASN A 163 23.91 -4.90 4.74
CA ASN A 163 24.78 -3.78 5.16
C ASN A 163 24.09 -2.40 5.22
N LEU A 164 22.78 -2.35 5.51
CA LEU A 164 21.99 -1.12 5.49
C LEU A 164 21.95 -0.40 6.86
N VAL A 165 22.37 -1.07 7.94
CA VAL A 165 22.18 -0.58 9.32
C VAL A 165 22.75 0.83 9.52
N LYS A 166 23.98 1.07 9.03
CA LYS A 166 24.65 2.36 9.21
C LYS A 166 23.89 3.48 8.51
N GLU A 167 23.58 3.31 7.23
CA GLU A 167 22.91 4.36 6.45
C GLU A 167 21.46 4.61 6.90
N LEU A 168 20.74 3.57 7.33
CA LEU A 168 19.38 3.73 7.84
C LEU A 168 19.38 4.42 9.21
N LYS A 169 20.38 4.15 10.06
CA LYS A 169 20.56 4.89 11.31
C LYS A 169 20.78 6.38 11.03
N ASP A 170 21.62 6.71 10.05
CA ASP A 170 21.84 8.10 9.63
C ASP A 170 20.54 8.71 9.08
N ASP A 171 19.76 7.95 8.30
CA ASP A 171 18.49 8.43 7.77
C ASP A 171 17.45 8.73 8.85
N PHE A 172 17.21 7.78 9.75
CA PHE A 172 16.24 7.94 10.85
C PHE A 172 16.67 9.01 11.87
N SER A 173 17.96 9.32 11.99
CA SER A 173 18.44 10.41 12.85
C SER A 173 17.92 11.80 12.44
N ARG A 174 17.49 11.96 11.18
CA ARG A 174 16.92 13.22 10.66
C ARG A 174 15.42 13.36 10.90
N PHE A 175 14.73 12.30 11.34
CA PHE A 175 13.30 12.36 11.63
C PHE A 175 13.09 13.10 12.94
N GLU A 176 12.19 14.07 12.94
CA GLU A 176 11.78 14.79 14.16
C GLU A 176 10.90 13.92 15.07
N SER A 177 10.12 13.02 14.46
CA SER A 177 9.34 12.01 15.15
C SER A 177 9.11 10.80 14.24
N VAL A 178 9.14 9.61 14.84
CA VAL A 178 8.94 8.35 14.13
C VAL A 178 7.79 7.61 14.80
N SER A 179 6.80 7.26 13.99
CA SER A 179 5.80 6.29 14.38
C SER A 179 5.66 5.17 13.36
N VAL A 180 5.33 3.99 13.87
CA VAL A 180 5.21 2.72 13.14
C VAL A 180 3.97 1.97 13.60
N ARG A 181 3.49 0.99 12.82
CA ARG A 181 2.21 0.31 13.09
C ARG A 181 2.30 -1.09 13.67
N ASP A 182 3.48 -1.68 13.67
CA ASP A 182 3.69 -3.07 14.04
C ASP A 182 4.96 -3.26 14.87
N ARG A 183 5.00 -4.34 15.66
CA ARG A 183 6.09 -4.61 16.59
C ARG A 183 7.42 -4.89 15.90
N ASN A 184 7.41 -5.47 14.69
CA ASN A 184 8.64 -5.70 13.94
C ASN A 184 9.28 -4.36 13.56
N SER A 185 8.49 -3.46 12.99
CA SER A 185 8.91 -2.10 12.63
C SER A 185 9.36 -1.30 13.85
N LEU A 186 8.66 -1.41 14.98
CA LEU A 186 9.05 -0.78 16.26
C LEU A 186 10.43 -1.23 16.70
N ASN A 187 10.63 -2.55 16.80
CA ASN A 187 11.92 -3.11 17.20
C ASN A 187 13.04 -2.71 16.22
N ILE A 188 12.77 -2.63 14.91
CA ILE A 188 13.77 -2.19 13.94
C ILE A 188 14.20 -0.74 14.20
N VAL A 189 13.26 0.20 14.35
CA VAL A 189 13.62 1.62 14.54
C VAL A 189 14.31 1.87 15.88
N GLU A 190 13.94 1.15 16.94
CA GLU A 190 14.64 1.18 18.23
C GLU A 190 16.09 0.71 18.10
N GLN A 191 16.33 -0.40 17.39
CA GLN A 191 17.68 -0.91 17.14
C GLN A 191 18.51 0.00 16.21
N LEU A 192 17.85 0.74 15.31
CA LEU A 192 18.48 1.80 14.52
C LEU A 192 18.78 3.06 15.34
N GLY A 193 18.34 3.14 16.60
CA GLY A 193 18.67 4.22 17.53
C GLY A 193 17.65 5.34 17.61
N VAL A 194 16.44 5.15 17.06
CA VAL A 194 15.33 6.09 17.27
C VAL A 194 14.92 6.06 18.74
N LYS A 195 14.91 7.24 19.38
CA LYS A 195 14.48 7.38 20.78
C LYS A 195 12.97 7.58 20.83
N ASN A 196 12.29 6.84 21.69
CA ASN A 196 10.84 6.94 21.94
C ASN A 196 9.96 6.88 20.66
N PRO A 197 10.14 5.87 19.77
CA PRO A 197 9.24 5.70 18.64
C PRO A 197 7.81 5.40 19.12
N HIS A 198 6.82 5.89 18.37
CA HIS A 198 5.41 5.65 18.70
C HIS A 198 4.85 4.44 17.95
N LEU A 199 4.11 3.58 18.65
CA LEU A 199 3.33 2.53 18.04
C LEU A 199 1.90 3.05 17.78
N ASN A 200 1.61 3.41 16.53
CA ASN A 200 0.34 4.02 16.12
C ASN A 200 -0.51 3.02 15.35
N ILE A 201 -1.83 3.13 15.48
CA ILE A 201 -2.75 2.36 14.65
C ILE A 201 -2.68 2.84 13.19
N ASP A 202 -2.87 1.89 12.26
CA ASP A 202 -2.97 2.19 10.83
C ASP A 202 -4.11 3.19 10.55
N PRO A 203 -3.89 4.20 9.67
CA PRO A 203 -4.91 5.23 9.40
C PRO A 203 -6.21 4.67 8.80
N VAL A 204 -6.20 3.48 8.20
CA VAL A 204 -7.42 2.79 7.74
C VAL A 204 -8.33 2.43 8.91
N LEU A 205 -7.77 2.15 10.08
CA LEU A 205 -8.54 1.80 11.27
C LEU A 205 -8.80 3.02 12.16
N ALA A 206 -7.94 4.05 12.11
CA ALA A 206 -8.15 5.28 12.88
C ALA A 206 -9.21 6.21 12.29
N TYR A 207 -9.30 6.31 10.96
CA TYR A 207 -10.26 7.22 10.34
C TYR A 207 -11.68 6.64 10.38
N ASP A 208 -12.64 7.47 10.79
CA ASP A 208 -14.03 7.06 10.94
C ASP A 208 -14.80 7.15 9.61
N TYR A 209 -14.52 6.19 8.73
CA TYR A 209 -15.15 6.08 7.43
C TYR A 209 -16.69 6.01 7.52
N MET A 210 -17.21 5.25 8.48
CA MET A 210 -18.64 4.95 8.53
C MET A 210 -19.50 6.17 8.84
N ASN A 211 -18.99 7.10 9.67
CA ASN A 211 -19.72 8.32 10.02
C ASN A 211 -19.31 9.53 9.15
N LYS A 212 -18.09 9.56 8.60
CA LYS A 212 -17.56 10.75 7.90
C LYS A 212 -17.66 10.65 6.37
N GLU A 213 -17.71 9.45 5.79
CA GLU A 213 -17.74 9.26 4.34
C GLU A 213 -19.13 9.00 3.78
N LYS A 214 -19.77 10.08 3.30
CA LYS A 214 -21.11 10.03 2.70
C LYS A 214 -21.21 9.15 1.45
N GLN A 215 -20.08 8.86 0.79
CA GLN A 215 -20.02 8.01 -0.40
C GLN A 215 -20.17 6.51 -0.06
N ILE A 216 -20.02 6.13 1.21
CA ILE A 216 -20.16 4.73 1.63
C ILE A 216 -21.64 4.36 1.62
N PRO A 217 -22.04 3.34 0.84
CA PRO A 217 -23.43 2.92 0.77
C PRO A 217 -23.94 2.41 2.11
N GLN A 218 -25.06 2.97 2.56
CA GLN A 218 -25.77 2.52 3.77
C GLN A 218 -26.54 1.22 3.54
N ASN A 219 -26.89 0.96 2.27
CA ASN A 219 -27.64 -0.22 1.87
C ASN A 219 -26.70 -1.30 1.32
N ARG A 220 -27.10 -2.55 1.54
CA ARG A 220 -26.40 -3.71 1.00
C ARG A 220 -26.37 -3.67 -0.53
N LEU A 221 -25.18 -3.61 -1.10
CA LEU A 221 -24.97 -3.55 -2.55
C LEU A 221 -25.25 -4.87 -3.28
N PHE A 222 -25.11 -6.01 -2.59
CA PHE A 222 -25.27 -7.33 -3.19
C PHE A 222 -26.35 -8.12 -2.47
N LYS A 223 -27.47 -8.39 -3.16
CA LYS A 223 -28.67 -9.02 -2.57
C LYS A 223 -28.41 -10.42 -2.00
N SER A 224 -27.66 -11.25 -2.73
CA SER A 224 -27.37 -12.62 -2.30
C SER A 224 -26.39 -12.66 -1.13
N LYS A 225 -26.40 -13.73 -0.32
CA LYS A 225 -25.35 -13.98 0.68
C LYS A 225 -24.00 -14.14 -0.03
N TYR A 226 -22.94 -13.58 0.54
CA TYR A 226 -21.63 -13.58 -0.09
C TYR A 226 -20.46 -13.63 0.90
N ILE A 227 -19.30 -14.03 0.38
CA ILE A 227 -17.99 -13.93 1.02
C ILE A 227 -17.16 -12.96 0.19
N ILE A 228 -16.38 -12.10 0.84
CA ILE A 228 -15.36 -11.28 0.19
C ILE A 228 -14.03 -12.00 0.27
N VAL A 229 -13.36 -12.16 -0.87
CA VAL A 229 -11.99 -12.65 -0.96
C VAL A 229 -11.13 -11.53 -1.53
N TYR A 230 -10.23 -11.00 -0.71
CA TYR A 230 -9.34 -9.90 -1.09
C TYR A 230 -7.89 -10.37 -1.09
N GLY A 231 -7.17 -10.08 -2.18
CA GLY A 231 -5.74 -10.39 -2.30
C GLY A 231 -5.24 -10.25 -3.73
N TYR A 232 -3.92 -10.20 -3.90
CA TYR A 232 -3.30 -10.20 -5.24
C TYR A 232 -3.64 -11.46 -6.02
N SER A 233 -3.72 -11.37 -7.35
CA SER A 233 -4.11 -12.49 -8.21
C SER A 233 -3.25 -13.72 -7.93
N GLY A 234 -3.88 -14.89 -7.75
CA GLY A 234 -3.18 -16.15 -7.46
C GLY A 234 -2.53 -16.26 -6.08
N ARG A 235 -2.70 -15.26 -5.19
CA ARG A 235 -2.13 -15.29 -3.83
C ARG A 235 -2.75 -16.37 -2.94
N ILE A 236 -4.02 -16.68 -3.18
CA ILE A 236 -4.73 -17.75 -2.50
C ILE A 236 -4.35 -19.06 -3.18
N GLN A 237 -3.85 -20.03 -2.41
CA GLN A 237 -3.34 -21.30 -2.92
C GLN A 237 -4.48 -22.20 -3.43
N PRO A 238 -4.22 -23.19 -4.29
CA PRO A 238 -5.27 -24.07 -4.82
C PRO A 238 -6.11 -24.77 -3.72
N LYS A 239 -5.47 -25.25 -2.65
CA LYS A 239 -6.15 -25.89 -1.51
C LYS A 239 -7.07 -24.90 -0.77
N GLU A 240 -6.62 -23.67 -0.60
CA GLU A 240 -7.40 -22.59 0.04
C GLU A 240 -8.60 -22.20 -0.83
N ASN A 241 -8.39 -22.02 -2.14
CA ASN A 241 -9.48 -21.78 -3.09
C ASN A 241 -10.53 -22.89 -3.07
N ALA A 242 -10.10 -24.16 -3.05
CA ALA A 242 -11.01 -25.29 -2.98
C ALA A 242 -11.82 -25.30 -1.67
N ALA A 243 -11.18 -24.98 -0.54
CA ALA A 243 -11.84 -24.87 0.76
C ALA A 243 -12.88 -23.73 0.77
N ILE A 244 -12.54 -22.55 0.23
CA ILE A 244 -13.45 -21.41 0.12
C ILE A 244 -14.65 -21.77 -0.78
N LYS A 245 -14.41 -22.39 -1.94
CA LYS A 245 -15.50 -22.85 -2.84
C LYS A 245 -16.44 -23.83 -2.13
N LYS A 246 -15.88 -24.81 -1.42
CA LYS A 246 -16.66 -25.82 -0.69
C LYS A 246 -17.51 -25.15 0.40
N PHE A 247 -16.92 -24.26 1.19
CA PHE A 247 -17.63 -23.53 2.23
C PHE A 247 -18.75 -22.65 1.65
N ALA A 248 -18.48 -21.90 0.57
CA ALA A 248 -19.47 -21.06 -0.07
C ALA A 248 -20.63 -21.88 -0.65
N LYS A 249 -20.34 -22.99 -1.33
CA LYS A 249 -21.36 -23.90 -1.87
C LYS A 249 -22.25 -24.46 -0.76
N ASN A 250 -21.66 -24.95 0.33
CA ASN A 250 -22.40 -25.55 1.44
C ASN A 250 -23.31 -24.56 2.17
N ASN A 251 -22.99 -23.26 2.14
CA ASN A 251 -23.74 -22.20 2.81
C ASN A 251 -24.60 -21.35 1.87
N GLY A 252 -24.60 -21.66 0.56
CA GLY A 252 -25.32 -20.88 -0.45
C GLY A 252 -24.78 -19.46 -0.62
N PHE A 253 -23.47 -19.25 -0.44
CA PHE A 253 -22.82 -17.95 -0.61
C PHE A 253 -22.23 -17.79 -2.00
N LYS A 254 -22.23 -16.56 -2.53
CA LYS A 254 -21.45 -16.15 -3.69
C LYS A 254 -20.06 -15.67 -3.26
N ILE A 255 -19.05 -15.84 -4.10
CA ILE A 255 -17.68 -15.40 -3.82
C ILE A 255 -17.38 -14.14 -4.64
N LEU A 256 -17.20 -13.02 -3.95
CA LEU A 256 -16.82 -11.74 -4.54
C LEU A 256 -15.31 -11.54 -4.35
N CYS A 257 -14.55 -11.47 -5.44
CA CYS A 257 -13.12 -11.19 -5.37
C CYS A 257 -12.79 -9.73 -5.65
N PHE A 258 -11.85 -9.18 -4.89
CA PHE A 258 -11.36 -7.81 -5.01
C PHE A 258 -9.82 -7.78 -5.03
N GLY A 259 -9.24 -6.75 -5.66
CA GLY A 259 -7.79 -6.53 -5.73
C GLY A 259 -7.08 -7.43 -6.75
N GLY A 260 -7.44 -8.71 -6.78
CA GLY A 260 -6.90 -9.71 -7.69
C GLY A 260 -7.89 -10.84 -7.95
N VAL A 261 -7.73 -11.48 -9.10
CA VAL A 261 -8.56 -12.61 -9.52
C VAL A 261 -8.06 -13.88 -8.82
N GLN A 262 -8.98 -14.66 -8.25
CA GLN A 262 -8.69 -15.92 -7.57
C GLN A 262 -9.47 -17.07 -8.21
N ASP A 263 -8.97 -18.31 -8.09
CA ASP A 263 -9.67 -19.47 -8.67
C ASP A 263 -11.06 -19.68 -8.07
N CYS A 264 -11.26 -19.28 -6.81
CA CYS A 264 -12.54 -19.32 -6.11
C CYS A 264 -13.56 -18.26 -6.55
N CYS A 265 -13.18 -17.32 -7.42
CA CYS A 265 -13.99 -16.18 -7.78
C CYS A 265 -15.25 -16.55 -8.58
N ASP A 266 -16.44 -16.25 -8.04
CA ASP A 266 -17.67 -16.21 -8.84
C ASP A 266 -17.74 -14.87 -9.60
N TYR A 267 -17.56 -13.77 -8.87
CA TYR A 267 -17.65 -12.41 -9.41
C TYR A 267 -16.41 -11.60 -9.04
N PHE A 268 -15.64 -11.21 -10.06
CA PHE A 268 -14.58 -10.25 -9.83
C PHE A 268 -15.18 -8.85 -9.83
N ARG A 269 -14.98 -8.13 -8.72
CA ARG A 269 -15.45 -6.76 -8.54
C ARG A 269 -14.30 -5.79 -8.75
N SER A 270 -14.25 -5.23 -9.96
CA SER A 270 -13.52 -4.00 -10.25
C SER A 270 -14.50 -2.84 -10.24
N GLU A 271 -14.42 -1.98 -9.22
CA GLU A 271 -14.94 -0.59 -9.12
C GLU A 271 -16.34 -0.20 -9.65
N GLU A 272 -17.13 -1.16 -10.16
CA GLU A 272 -18.51 -1.12 -10.64
C GLU A 272 -19.52 -1.62 -9.59
#